data_AF-A0A370C1L8-F1
#
_entry.id   AF-A0A370C1L8-F1
#
_cell.length_a   1.000
_cell.length_b   1.000
_cell.length_c   1.000
_cell.angle_alpha   90.00
_cell.angle_beta   90.00
_cell.angle_gamma   90.00
#
_symmetry.space_group_name_H-M   'P 1'
#
loop_
_entity.id
_entity.type
_entity.pdbx_description
1 polymer ?
#
loop_
_entity_poly.entity_id
_entity_poly.type
_entity_poly.pdbx_seq_one_letter_code
_entity_poly.pdbx_strand_id
1 'polypeptide(L)'
;MSVDDYPFRHSRPVEASELPDGYFHIIPCRLISPPLDSSVIDRAKDDWSRAVGKELSVSLLDEKDFSSFPHVYPECPPSKRGFMLQFVTIATLWNGMSRFFRSCI
;
A
#
# COMPACT_ATOMS: atom_id res chain seq x y z
N MET A 1 -17.83 26.97 -9.09
CA MET A 1 -17.25 25.69 -8.64
C MET A 1 -15.98 26.05 -7.89
N SER A 2 -16.00 26.04 -6.57
CA SER A 2 -14.75 26.05 -5.79
C SER A 2 -14.05 24.72 -6.03
N VAL A 3 -12.72 24.71 -5.97
CA VAL A 3 -11.90 23.49 -6.09
C VAL A 3 -12.12 22.56 -4.87
N ASP A 4 -12.88 23.03 -3.86
CA ASP A 4 -13.21 22.35 -2.61
C ASP A 4 -14.32 21.28 -2.72
N ASP A 5 -15.03 21.17 -3.84
CA ASP A 5 -16.23 20.32 -3.93
C ASP A 5 -15.96 18.90 -4.44
N TYR A 6 -14.77 18.31 -4.24
CA TYR A 6 -14.62 16.87 -4.46
C TYR A 6 -15.15 16.12 -3.24
N PRO A 7 -16.33 15.44 -3.31
CA PRO A 7 -16.87 14.73 -2.17
C PRO A 7 -16.05 13.47 -1.95
N PHE A 8 -15.18 13.48 -0.94
CA PHE A 8 -14.51 12.28 -0.47
C PHE A 8 -15.54 11.26 0.03
N ARG A 9 -15.56 10.06 -0.54
CA ARG A 9 -16.55 9.01 -0.24
C ARG A 9 -15.95 7.80 0.45
N HIS A 10 -14.64 7.60 0.30
CA HIS A 10 -13.98 6.35 0.68
C HIS A 10 -12.82 6.54 1.65
N SER A 11 -12.56 7.78 2.04
CA SER A 11 -11.52 8.16 2.99
C SER A 11 -12.03 9.07 4.11
N ARG A 12 -11.29 9.07 5.21
CA ARG A 12 -11.43 10.02 6.31
C ARG A 12 -10.23 10.98 6.36
N PRO A 13 -10.37 12.18 6.93
CA PRO A 13 -9.21 12.97 7.33
C PRO A 13 -8.38 12.23 8.39
N VAL A 14 -7.09 12.54 8.42
CA VAL A 14 -6.18 12.07 9.48
C VAL A 14 -6.28 13.02 10.67
N GLU A 15 -6.39 12.47 11.88
CA GLU A 15 -6.44 13.28 13.09
C GLU A 15 -5.08 13.91 13.39
N ALA A 16 -5.06 15.11 13.99
CA ALA A 16 -3.81 15.81 14.28
C ALA A 16 -2.86 14.99 15.19
N SER A 17 -3.42 14.14 16.06
CA SER A 17 -2.66 13.24 16.93
C SER A 17 -2.02 12.05 16.21
N GLU A 18 -2.48 11.72 14.99
CA GLU A 18 -1.91 10.66 14.14
C GLU A 18 -0.77 11.19 13.25
N LEU A 19 -0.56 12.52 13.22
CA LEU A 19 0.44 13.17 12.40
C LEU A 19 1.76 13.37 13.16
N PRO A 20 2.92 13.28 12.48
CA PRO A 20 4.20 13.62 13.10
C PRO A 20 4.25 15.07 13.60
N ASP A 21 5.01 15.32 14.66
CA ASP A 21 5.25 16.68 15.15
C ASP A 21 5.82 17.58 14.03
N GLY A 22 5.21 18.75 13.83
CA GLY A 22 5.62 19.69 12.78
C GLY A 22 5.18 19.32 11.37
N TYR A 23 4.31 18.31 11.20
CA TYR A 23 3.78 17.94 9.89
C TYR A 23 2.97 19.09 9.26
N PHE A 24 3.40 19.53 8.08
CA PHE A 24 2.72 20.51 7.24
C PHE A 24 2.60 19.97 5.82
N HIS A 25 1.41 20.08 5.23
CA HIS A 25 1.14 19.65 3.87
C HIS A 25 0.25 20.66 3.16
N ILE A 26 0.48 20.83 1.86
CA ILE A 26 -0.36 21.67 1.00
C ILE A 26 -1.66 20.93 0.62
N ILE A 27 -1.62 19.59 0.57
CA ILE A 27 -2.75 18.74 0.18
C ILE A 27 -3.22 17.93 1.40
N PRO A 28 -4.52 18.02 1.80
CA PRO A 28 -5.05 17.33 2.97
C PRO A 28 -4.67 15.85 3.02
N CYS A 29 -3.99 15.43 4.09
CA CYS A 29 -3.72 14.02 4.32
C CYS A 29 -5.02 13.28 4.65
N ARG A 30 -5.26 12.16 3.97
CA ARG A 30 -6.45 11.33 4.16
C ARG A 30 -6.06 9.87 4.26
N LEU A 31 -6.89 9.11 4.96
CA LEU A 31 -6.72 7.68 5.18
C LEU A 31 -7.88 6.92 4.53
N ILE A 32 -7.54 5.83 3.85
CA ILE A 32 -8.55 4.89 3.36
C ILE A 32 -9.40 4.40 4.54
N SER A 33 -10.72 4.38 4.37
CA SER A 33 -11.59 3.86 5.43
C SER A 33 -11.44 2.34 5.51
N PRO A 34 -11.30 1.74 6.71
CA PRO A 34 -11.30 0.29 6.90
C PRO A 34 -12.55 -0.38 6.29
N PRO A 35 -12.53 -1.71 6.04
CA PRO A 35 -11.42 -2.64 6.27
C PRO A 35 -10.44 -2.74 5.09
N LEU A 36 -9.22 -3.18 5.40
CA LEU A 36 -8.24 -3.69 4.46
C LEU A 36 -8.08 -5.19 4.72
N ASP A 37 -8.28 -6.02 3.70
CA ASP A 37 -8.12 -7.46 3.79
C ASP A 37 -6.65 -7.83 3.59
N SER A 38 -5.91 -7.99 4.69
CA SER A 38 -4.49 -8.36 4.67
C SER A 38 -4.26 -9.75 4.08
N SER A 39 -5.26 -10.65 4.05
CA SER A 39 -5.15 -11.98 3.43
C SER A 39 -4.85 -11.94 1.93
N VAL A 40 -5.13 -10.79 1.29
CA VAL A 40 -4.77 -10.55 -0.12
C VAL A 40 -3.25 -10.48 -0.29
N ILE A 41 -2.53 -9.94 0.69
CA ILE A 41 -1.07 -9.83 0.67
C ILE A 41 -0.47 -11.25 0.71
N ASP A 42 -0.95 -12.09 1.63
CA ASP A 42 -0.45 -13.46 1.79
C ASP A 42 -0.69 -14.28 0.52
N ARG A 43 -1.90 -14.23 -0.03
CA ARG A 43 -2.20 -14.89 -1.33
C ARG A 43 -1.32 -14.39 -2.46
N ALA A 44 -1.06 -13.07 -2.54
CA ALA A 44 -0.21 -12.50 -3.57
C ALA A 44 1.26 -12.95 -3.43
N LYS A 45 1.77 -13.10 -2.20
CA LYS A 45 3.10 -13.67 -1.92
C LYS A 45 3.19 -15.12 -2.36
N ASP A 46 2.16 -15.93 -2.08
CA ASP A 46 2.09 -17.33 -2.49
C ASP A 46 2.03 -17.48 -4.02
N ASP A 47 1.19 -16.69 -4.68
CA ASP A 47 1.08 -16.64 -6.15
C ASP A 47 2.41 -16.25 -6.79
N TRP A 48 3.07 -15.23 -6.24
CA TRP A 48 4.39 -14.80 -6.69
C TRP A 48 5.42 -15.92 -6.60
N SER A 49 5.52 -16.56 -5.43
CA SER A 49 6.48 -17.63 -5.16
C SER A 49 6.32 -18.80 -6.12
N ARG A 50 5.06 -19.19 -6.39
CA ARG A 50 4.73 -20.21 -7.39
C ARG A 50 5.13 -19.80 -8.81
N ALA A 51 4.90 -18.54 -9.19
CA ALA A 51 5.20 -18.04 -10.53
C ALA A 51 6.70 -17.93 -10.83
N VAL A 52 7.51 -17.48 -9.85
CA VAL A 52 8.95 -17.26 -10.04
C VAL A 52 9.81 -18.50 -9.78
N GLY A 53 9.22 -19.61 -9.33
CA GLY A 53 9.91 -20.89 -9.13
C GLY A 53 11.01 -20.85 -8.06
N LYS A 54 10.94 -19.88 -7.14
CA LYS A 54 11.86 -19.73 -6.02
C LYS A 54 11.06 -19.59 -4.74
N GLU A 55 11.46 -20.33 -3.70
CA GLU A 55 11.34 -19.84 -2.32
C GLU A 55 12.25 -18.62 -2.19
N LEU A 56 11.90 -17.52 -2.85
CA LEU A 56 12.43 -16.22 -2.47
C LEU A 56 11.81 -15.97 -1.10
N SER A 57 12.62 -16.25 -0.09
CA SER A 57 12.29 -16.17 1.32
C SER A 57 11.22 -15.11 1.56
N VAL A 58 10.08 -15.57 2.08
CA VAL A 58 8.92 -14.81 2.55
C VAL A 58 9.30 -13.59 3.43
N SER A 59 10.57 -13.52 3.87
CA SER A 59 11.22 -12.42 4.58
C SER A 59 11.43 -11.12 3.80
N LEU A 60 11.12 -11.03 2.50
CA LEU A 60 11.36 -9.81 1.72
C LEU A 60 10.37 -8.67 1.97
N LEU A 61 9.22 -8.93 2.60
CA LEU A 61 8.18 -7.93 2.83
C LEU A 61 7.76 -7.88 4.30
N ASP A 62 7.96 -6.74 4.93
CA ASP A 62 7.50 -6.40 6.28
C ASP A 62 6.14 -5.68 6.21
N GLU A 63 5.35 -5.71 7.29
CA GLU A 63 4.12 -4.93 7.42
C GLU A 63 4.36 -3.44 7.15
N LYS A 64 5.57 -2.97 7.49
CA LYS A 64 6.03 -1.61 7.22
C LYS A 64 5.99 -1.25 5.74
N ASP A 65 6.22 -2.20 4.83
CA ASP A 65 6.19 -1.94 3.39
C ASP A 65 4.79 -1.57 2.88
N PHE A 66 3.76 -1.94 3.64
CA PHE A 66 2.36 -1.64 3.33
C PHE A 66 1.77 -0.53 4.21
N SER A 67 2.50 -0.07 5.22
CA SER A 67 2.03 0.96 6.16
C SER A 67 1.62 2.27 5.49
N SER A 68 2.22 2.61 4.33
CA SER A 68 1.87 3.81 3.56
C SER A 68 0.66 3.62 2.63
N PHE A 69 0.25 2.39 2.33
CA PHE A 69 -0.86 2.10 1.41
C PHE A 69 -2.16 2.85 1.75
N PRO A 70 -2.60 2.91 3.03
CA PRO A 70 -3.78 3.67 3.43
C PRO A 70 -3.74 5.17 3.08
N HIS A 71 -2.53 5.74 2.94
CA HIS A 71 -2.30 7.16 2.72
C HIS A 71 -2.14 7.54 1.23
N VAL A 72 -1.64 6.62 0.40
CA VAL A 72 -1.33 6.90 -1.01
C VAL A 72 -2.58 6.87 -1.90
N TYR A 73 -3.53 5.97 -1.60
CA TYR A 73 -4.78 5.84 -2.38
C TYR A 73 -6.02 5.91 -1.47
N PRO A 74 -6.23 7.05 -0.78
CA PRO A 74 -7.27 7.14 0.25
C PRO A 74 -8.68 6.99 -0.32
N GLU A 75 -8.93 7.47 -1.54
CA GLU A 75 -10.24 7.36 -2.21
C GLU A 75 -10.45 6.07 -3.02
N CYS A 76 -9.60 5.05 -2.84
CA CYS A 76 -9.77 3.77 -3.54
C CYS A 76 -11.13 3.13 -3.17
N PRO A 77 -12.02 2.88 -4.15
CA PRO A 77 -13.32 2.27 -3.90
C PRO A 77 -13.15 0.89 -3.25
N PRO A 78 -14.00 0.50 -2.29
CA PRO A 78 -13.91 -0.80 -1.62
C PRO A 78 -13.76 -1.99 -2.56
N SER A 79 -14.47 -1.99 -3.69
CA SER A 79 -14.42 -3.06 -4.71
C SER A 79 -13.08 -3.20 -5.42
N LYS A 80 -12.21 -2.18 -5.37
CA LYS A 80 -10.90 -2.16 -6.04
C LYS A 80 -9.72 -2.31 -5.08
N ARG A 81 -9.94 -2.22 -3.77
CA ARG A 81 -8.87 -2.25 -2.76
C ARG A 81 -8.05 -3.53 -2.79
N GLY A 82 -8.71 -4.68 -2.92
CA GLY A 82 -8.03 -5.97 -3.04
C GLY A 82 -7.09 -6.02 -4.24
N PHE A 83 -7.57 -5.62 -5.43
CA PHE A 83 -6.73 -5.56 -6.63
C PHE A 83 -5.55 -4.59 -6.48
N MET A 84 -5.77 -3.42 -5.88
CA MET A 84 -4.70 -2.46 -5.61
C MET A 84 -3.67 -3.01 -4.63
N LEU A 85 -4.12 -3.69 -3.56
CA LEU A 85 -3.23 -4.28 -2.57
C LEU A 85 -2.42 -5.44 -3.16
N GLN A 86 -3.03 -6.27 -4.00
CA GLN A 86 -2.35 -7.33 -4.75
C GLN A 86 -1.29 -6.73 -5.69
N PHE A 87 -1.64 -5.69 -6.46
CA PHE A 87 -0.71 -5.02 -7.36
C PHE A 87 0.49 -4.42 -6.61
N VAL A 88 0.24 -3.69 -5.51
CA VAL A 88 1.30 -3.12 -4.68
C VAL A 88 2.19 -4.23 -4.12
N THR A 89 1.62 -5.33 -3.65
CA THR A 89 2.38 -6.48 -3.15
C THR A 89 3.33 -7.03 -4.21
N ILE A 90 2.84 -7.27 -5.42
CA ILE A 90 3.64 -7.76 -6.55
C ILE A 90 4.74 -6.75 -6.91
N ALA A 91 4.41 -5.46 -6.98
CA ALA A 91 5.38 -4.40 -7.29
C ALA A 91 6.51 -4.33 -6.25
N THR A 92 6.17 -4.48 -4.96
CA THR A 92 7.17 -4.48 -3.90
C THR A 92 8.05 -5.72 -3.95
N LEU A 93 7.48 -6.91 -4.20
CA LEU A 93 8.24 -8.16 -4.40
C LEU A 93 9.22 -8.04 -5.58
N TRP A 94 8.78 -7.47 -6.70
CA TRP A 94 9.63 -7.22 -7.86
C TRP A 94 10.79 -6.27 -7.57
N ASN A 95 10.52 -5.19 -6.83
CA ASN A 95 11.56 -4.25 -6.41
C ASN A 95 12.59 -4.90 -5.47
N GLY A 96 12.12 -5.71 -4.51
CA GLY A 96 12.99 -6.49 -3.61
C GLY A 96 13.92 -7.43 -4.39
N MET A 97 13.38 -8.16 -5.37
CA MET A 97 14.18 -8.99 -6.27
C MET A 97 15.21 -8.17 -7.06
N SER A 98 14.81 -7.03 -7.60
CA SER A 98 15.70 -6.16 -8.39
C SER A 98 16.88 -5.64 -7.56
N ARG A 99 16.66 -5.36 -6.26
CA ARG A 99 17.72 -4.98 -5.32
C ARG A 99 18.62 -6.15 -4.97
N PHE A 100 18.06 -7.35 -4.75
CA PHE A 100 18.84 -8.55 -4.49
C PHE A 100 19.80 -8.87 -5.66
N PHE A 101 19.30 -8.85 -6.90
CA PHE A 101 20.14 -9.09 -8.08
C PHE A 101 21.24 -8.03 -8.24
N ARG A 102 20.98 -6.76 -7.93
CA ARG A 102 22.02 -5.71 -7.93
C ARG A 102 23.08 -5.88 -6.85
N SER A 103 22.77 -6.56 -5.74
CA SER A 103 23.75 -6.82 -4.67
C SER A 103 24.61 -8.05 -4.94
N CYS A 104 24.25 -8.88 -5.92
CA CYS A 104 24.96 -10.11 -6.27
C CYS A 104 25.85 -9.99 -7.52
N ILE A 105 25.90 -8.82 -8.16
CA ILE A 105 26.77 -8.48 -9.29
C ILE A 105 27.79 -7.45 -8.81
#